data_AF-A0A3A8N7R6-F1
#
_entry.id   AF-A0A3A8N7R6-F1
#
_cell.length_a   1.000
_cell.length_b   1.000
_cell.length_c   1.000
_cell.angle_alpha   90.00
_cell.angle_beta   90.00
_cell.angle_gamma   90.00
#
_symmetry.space_group_name_H-M   'P 1'
#
loop_
_entity.id
_entity.type
_entity.pdbx_description
1 polymer ?
#
loop_
_entity_poly.entity_id
_entity_poly.type
_entity_poly.pdbx_seq_one_letter_code
_entity_poly.pdbx_strand_id
1 'polypeptide(L)'
;MAKRTAGKTKGGTVRRQGRRVMPALRRTAKRARVAAQKAQLTVGEVIAAAFDTAGGEMSGVLELVTSPQMARALGRRIVLVG
;
A
#
# COMPACT_ATOMS: atom_id res chain seq x y z
N MET A 1 -57.64 -3.23 -41.91
CA MET A 1 -56.27 -2.71 -42.04
C MET A 1 -55.74 -2.41 -40.65
N ALA A 2 -54.89 -3.27 -40.08
CA ALA A 2 -54.38 -3.14 -38.72
C ALA A 2 -52.87 -3.41 -38.72
N LYS A 3 -52.06 -2.47 -38.19
CA LYS A 3 -50.63 -2.68 -38.00
C LYS A 3 -50.23 -2.20 -36.61
N ARG A 4 -50.01 -3.16 -35.69
CA ARG A 4 -49.31 -2.93 -34.42
C ARG A 4 -47.83 -2.77 -34.72
N THR A 5 -47.16 -1.81 -34.07
CA THR A 5 -45.70 -1.87 -33.88
C THR A 5 -45.38 -1.50 -32.44
N ALA A 6 -44.71 -2.43 -31.75
CA ALA A 6 -44.10 -2.22 -30.45
C ALA A 6 -42.69 -1.62 -30.64
N GLY A 7 -42.26 -0.75 -29.73
CA GLY A 7 -40.93 -0.15 -29.77
C GLY A 7 -40.46 0.33 -28.40
N LYS A 8 -39.89 -0.59 -27.63
CA LYS A 8 -39.27 -0.40 -26.31
C LYS A 8 -37.96 0.40 -26.47
N THR A 9 -37.87 1.64 -25.97
CA THR A 9 -36.59 2.37 -25.92
C THR A 9 -36.09 2.53 -24.48
N LYS A 10 -35.37 1.48 -24.07
CA LYS A 10 -34.16 1.46 -23.21
C LYS A 10 -34.04 2.55 -22.15
N GLY A 11 -34.40 2.19 -20.91
CA GLY A 11 -33.91 2.86 -19.71
C GLY A 11 -32.38 2.91 -19.72
N GLY A 12 -31.83 4.12 -19.74
CA GLY A 12 -30.40 4.35 -19.62
C GLY A 12 -29.94 3.90 -18.24
N THR A 13 -29.22 2.79 -18.18
CA THR A 13 -28.51 2.36 -16.98
C THR A 13 -27.40 3.37 -16.69
N VAL A 14 -27.66 4.33 -15.81
CA VAL A 14 -26.63 5.16 -15.19
C VAL A 14 -25.71 4.21 -14.42
N ARG A 15 -24.60 3.80 -15.06
CA ARG A 15 -23.52 3.06 -14.39
C ARG A 15 -22.89 4.02 -13.39
N ARG A 16 -23.36 3.96 -12.14
CA ARG A 16 -22.69 4.61 -11.00
C ARG A 16 -21.25 4.10 -10.97
N GLN A 17 -20.32 4.92 -11.45
CA GLN A 17 -18.90 4.70 -11.30
C GLN A 17 -18.57 4.90 -9.81
N GLY A 18 -18.80 3.86 -9.01
CA GLY A 18 -18.48 3.85 -7.59
C GLY A 18 -17.06 4.37 -7.39
N ARG A 19 -16.91 5.27 -6.41
CA ARG A 19 -15.70 6.00 -6.00
C ARG A 19 -14.42 5.27 -6.42
N ARG A 20 -13.93 5.53 -7.64
CA ARG A 20 -12.63 4.99 -8.07
C ARG A 20 -11.58 5.77 -7.29
N VAL A 21 -11.03 5.16 -6.26
CA VAL A 21 -9.80 5.63 -5.60
C VAL A 21 -8.80 5.98 -6.70
N MET A 22 -8.40 7.25 -6.73
CA MET A 22 -7.76 7.89 -7.87
C MET A 22 -6.65 7.00 -8.46
N PRO A 23 -6.74 6.61 -9.74
CA PRO A 23 -5.70 5.79 -10.39
C PRO A 23 -4.30 6.39 -10.29
N ALA A 24 -4.20 7.72 -10.21
CA ALA A 24 -2.95 8.45 -10.00
C ALA A 24 -2.31 8.10 -8.64
N LEU A 25 -3.07 8.14 -7.54
CA LEU A 25 -2.59 7.79 -6.19
C LEU A 25 -2.10 6.33 -6.13
N ARG A 26 -2.82 5.42 -6.79
CA ARG A 26 -2.39 4.02 -6.86
C ARG A 26 -1.08 3.85 -7.64
N ARG A 27 -0.88 4.61 -8.72
CA ARG A 27 0.34 4.57 -9.53
C ARG A 27 1.53 5.17 -8.77
N THR A 28 1.35 6.28 -8.06
CA THR A 28 2.42 6.91 -7.27
C THR A 28 2.84 6.00 -6.12
N ALA A 29 1.89 5.42 -5.37
CA ALA A 29 2.20 4.44 -4.32
C ALA A 29 2.95 3.21 -4.87
N LYS A 30 2.56 2.70 -6.06
CA LYS A 30 3.28 1.60 -6.71
C LYS A 30 4.70 1.99 -7.11
N ARG A 31 4.92 3.19 -7.66
CA ARG A 31 6.26 3.68 -8.03
C ARG A 31 7.15 3.89 -6.80
N ALA A 32 6.63 4.48 -5.74
CA ALA A 32 7.35 4.64 -4.47
C ALA A 32 7.76 3.26 -3.90
N ARG A 33 6.87 2.27 -3.97
CA ARG A 33 7.17 0.90 -3.55
C ARG A 33 8.27 0.26 -4.40
N VAL A 34 8.27 0.47 -5.72
CA VAL A 34 9.33 -0.04 -6.63
C VAL A 34 10.66 0.67 -6.39
N ALA A 35 10.66 1.97 -6.11
CA ALA A 35 11.88 2.71 -5.76
C ALA A 35 12.46 2.23 -4.43
N ALA A 36 11.61 2.03 -3.41
CA ALA A 36 12.01 1.45 -2.13
C ALA A 36 12.57 0.03 -2.28
N GLN A 37 12.04 -0.78 -3.21
CA GLN A 37 12.57 -2.12 -3.51
C GLN A 37 13.97 -2.10 -4.15
N LYS A 38 14.40 -0.98 -4.74
CA LYS A 38 15.73 -0.85 -5.37
C LYS A 38 16.80 -0.35 -4.42
N ALA A 39 16.43 0.24 -3.29
CA ALA A 39 17.40 0.64 -2.28
C ALA A 39 17.91 -0.62 -1.58
N GLN A 40 19.19 -0.96 -1.79
CA GLN A 40 19.88 -1.92 -0.95
C GLN A 40 20.11 -1.22 0.40
N LEU A 41 19.23 -1.47 1.35
CA LEU A 41 19.39 -0.99 2.72
C LEU A 41 20.18 -2.00 3.52
N THR A 42 21.18 -1.52 4.24
CA THR A 42 21.89 -2.29 5.25
C THR A 42 21.04 -2.38 6.53
N VAL A 43 21.30 -3.41 7.35
CA VAL A 43 20.63 -3.55 8.65
C VAL A 43 20.93 -2.33 9.55
N GLY A 44 22.15 -1.78 9.47
CA GLY A 44 22.55 -0.59 10.21
C GLY A 44 21.70 0.64 9.87
N GLU A 45 21.43 0.88 8.58
CA GLU A 45 20.57 1.98 8.14
C GLU A 45 19.12 1.80 8.59
N VAL A 46 18.61 0.57 8.60
CA VAL A 46 17.26 0.29 9.12
C VAL A 46 17.17 0.58 10.63
N ILE A 47 18.21 0.22 11.39
CA ILE A 47 18.27 0.52 12.83
C ILE A 47 18.38 2.03 13.06
N ALA A 48 19.27 2.72 12.33
CA ALA A 48 19.41 4.17 12.45
C ALA A 48 18.10 4.90 12.15
N ALA A 49 17.41 4.54 11.06
CA ALA A 49 16.11 5.10 10.72
C ALA A 49 15.03 4.81 11.79
N ALA A 50 15.11 3.65 12.46
CA ALA A 50 14.21 3.33 13.56
C ALA A 50 14.48 4.23 14.78
N PHE A 51 15.75 4.54 15.11
CA PHE A 51 16.11 5.49 16.16
C PHE A 51 15.60 6.90 15.85
N ASP A 52 15.77 7.37 14.61
CA ASP A 52 15.25 8.66 14.17
C ASP A 52 13.72 8.73 14.25
N THR A 53 13.04 7.62 13.97
CA THR A 53 11.57 7.54 13.99
C THR A 53 11.01 7.43 15.40
N ALA A 54 11.66 6.68 16.28
CA ALA A 54 11.24 6.45 17.67
C ALA A 54 11.66 7.57 18.63
N GLY A 55 12.32 8.63 18.13
CA GLY A 55 12.79 9.72 18.98
C GLY A 55 13.87 9.30 19.99
N GLY A 56 14.64 8.26 19.67
CA GLY A 56 15.68 7.72 20.55
C GLY A 56 15.21 6.73 21.62
N GLU A 57 13.90 6.46 21.73
CA GLU A 57 13.39 5.50 22.72
C GLU A 57 13.64 4.06 22.30
N MET A 58 14.46 3.33 23.08
CA MET A 58 14.85 1.95 22.76
C MET A 58 13.63 1.04 22.61
N SER A 59 12.62 1.12 23.48
CA SER A 59 11.39 0.32 23.36
C SER A 59 10.67 0.52 22.02
N GLY A 60 10.57 1.76 21.54
CA GLY A 60 9.99 2.08 20.24
C GLY A 60 10.85 1.57 19.07
N VAL A 61 12.17 1.66 19.19
CA VAL A 61 13.10 1.07 18.19
C VAL A 61 12.91 -0.43 18.10
N LEU A 62 12.86 -1.12 19.25
CA LEU A 62 12.65 -2.56 19.32
C LEU A 62 11.33 -2.95 18.67
N GLU A 63 10.25 -2.24 18.97
CA GLU A 63 8.93 -2.48 18.39
C GLU A 63 8.97 -2.34 16.85
N LEU A 64 9.59 -1.28 16.34
CA LEU A 64 9.70 -1.03 14.90
C LEU A 64 10.52 -2.11 14.18
N VAL A 65 11.71 -2.42 14.70
CA VAL A 65 12.69 -3.31 14.06
C VAL A 65 12.25 -4.78 14.15
N THR A 66 11.56 -5.17 15.21
CA THR A 66 11.05 -6.55 15.38
C THR A 66 9.61 -6.73 14.87
N SER A 67 9.00 -5.67 14.34
CA SER A 67 7.59 -5.69 13.92
C SER A 67 7.29 -6.75 12.85
N PRO A 68 6.07 -7.31 12.83
CA PRO A 68 5.63 -8.21 11.74
C PRO A 68 5.65 -7.55 10.36
N GLN A 69 5.57 -6.22 10.29
CA GLN A 69 5.70 -5.48 9.04
C GLN A 69 7.16 -5.49 8.55
N MET A 70 8.11 -5.27 9.45
CA MET A 70 9.54 -5.36 9.13
C MET A 70 9.93 -6.76 8.65
N ALA A 71 9.44 -7.80 9.34
CA ALA A 71 9.68 -9.18 8.92
C ALA A 71 9.17 -9.48 7.49
N ARG A 72 8.02 -8.92 7.13
CA ARG A 72 7.45 -9.04 5.77
C ARG A 72 8.23 -8.23 4.73
N ALA A 73 8.76 -7.08 5.11
CA ALA A 73 9.56 -6.23 4.21
C ALA A 73 10.93 -6.85 3.90
N LEU A 74 11.59 -7.43 4.91
CA LEU A 74 12.92 -8.02 4.77
C LEU A 74 12.90 -9.48 4.29
N GLY A 75 11.74 -10.16 4.36
CA GLY A 75 11.65 -11.61 4.12
C GLY A 75 12.35 -12.47 5.19
N ARG A 76 12.83 -11.84 6.26
CA ARG A 76 13.51 -12.42 7.42
C ARG A 76 13.13 -11.63 8.66
N ARG A 77 13.18 -12.27 9.83
CA ARG A 77 12.90 -11.62 11.11
C ARG A 77 14.21 -11.15 11.74
N ILE A 78 14.23 -9.91 12.23
CA ILE A 78 15.31 -9.43 13.09
C ILE A 78 14.98 -9.89 14.52
N VAL A 79 15.91 -10.62 15.13
CA VAL A 79 15.81 -11.08 16.52
C VAL A 79 16.99 -10.49 17.27
N LEU A 80 16.70 -9.90 18.41
CA LEU A 80 17.72 -9.34 19.30
C LEU A 80 17.98 -10.37 20.39
N VAL A 81 19.24 -10.72 20.55
CA VAL A 81 19.70 -11.66 21.57
C VAL A 81 20.57 -10.84 22.52
N GLY A 82 20.12 -10.75 23.77
CA GLY A 82 20.78 -10.07 24.86
C GLY A 82 20.82 -10.97 26.07
#